data_AF-A0A563VVP7-F1
#
_entry.id   AF-A0A563VVP7-F1
#
_cell.length_a   1.000
_cell.length_b   1.000
_cell.length_c   1.000
_cell.angle_alpha   90.00
_cell.angle_beta   90.00
_cell.angle_gamma   90.00
#
_symmetry.space_group_name_H-M   'P 1'
#
loop_
_entity.id
_entity.type
_entity.pdbx_description
1 polymer ?
#
loop_
_entity_poly.entity_id
_entity_poly.type
_entity_poly.pdbx_seq_one_letter_code
_entity_poly.pdbx_strand_id
1 'polypeptide(L)'
;MAILKLGRTIIREGLDRISIRAIAQELGSTTGVVTHYFRNKDELTLFVLERVFENLFNDMEACIKGKKGLERLDQMMLAALPLKPDGLQGWQIWIAFLGYAIGRKKLAGEHQKRYHSLHQIICRELVDLQKRELLKCDRATPHFVRSPS
;
A
#
# COMPACT_ATOMS: atom_id res chain seq x y z
N MET A 1 -10.20 -13.48 -3.09
CA MET A 1 -11.58 -12.97 -2.89
C MET A 1 -11.89 -12.53 -1.45
N ALA A 2 -11.47 -13.24 -0.40
CA ALA A 2 -11.84 -12.91 0.99
C ALA A 2 -11.32 -11.55 1.50
N ILE A 3 -10.09 -11.16 1.14
CA ILE A 3 -9.49 -9.87 1.56
C ILE A 3 -10.16 -8.67 0.87
N LEU A 4 -10.62 -8.84 -0.37
CA LEU A 4 -11.36 -7.82 -1.11
C LEU A 4 -12.75 -7.58 -0.50
N LYS A 5 -13.37 -8.63 0.06
CA LYS A 5 -14.64 -8.54 0.80
C LYS A 5 -14.46 -7.78 2.11
N LEU A 6 -13.49 -8.18 2.92
CA LEU A 6 -13.09 -7.50 4.15
C LEU A 6 -12.75 -6.02 3.92
N GLY A 7 -12.06 -5.71 2.82
CA GLY A 7 -11.78 -4.34 2.41
C GLY A 7 -13.01 -3.45 2.28
N ARG A 8 -14.10 -3.94 1.66
CA ARG A 8 -15.36 -3.16 1.55
C ARG A 8 -15.98 -2.88 2.90
N THR A 9 -15.98 -3.86 3.79
CA THR A 9 -16.52 -3.72 5.14
C THR A 9 -15.69 -2.73 5.95
N ILE A 10 -14.35 -2.78 5.83
CA ILE A 10 -13.44 -1.79 6.43
C ILE A 10 -13.72 -0.39 5.91
N ILE A 11 -13.90 -0.21 4.59
CA ILE A 11 -14.18 1.09 3.98
C ILE A 11 -15.53 1.64 4.46
N ARG A 12 -16.55 0.78 4.57
CA ARG A 12 -17.91 1.17 4.98
C ARG A 12 -18.03 1.49 6.47
N GLU A 13 -17.43 0.68 7.32
CA GLU A 13 -17.62 0.75 8.79
C GLU A 13 -16.48 1.51 9.49
N GLY A 14 -15.32 1.61 8.85
CA GLY A 14 -14.09 2.13 9.42
C GLY A 14 -13.37 1.08 10.28
N LEU A 15 -12.03 1.13 10.25
CA LEU A 15 -11.16 0.22 11.03
C LEU A 15 -11.40 0.32 12.54
N ASP A 16 -11.87 1.46 13.05
CA ASP A 16 -12.18 1.61 14.48
C ASP A 16 -13.43 0.83 14.90
N ARG A 17 -14.46 0.76 14.05
CA ARG A 17 -15.77 0.20 14.43
C ARG A 17 -15.92 -1.29 14.10
N ILE A 18 -15.15 -1.80 13.14
CA ILE A 18 -15.24 -3.19 12.73
C ILE A 18 -14.77 -4.13 13.88
N SER A 19 -15.60 -5.12 14.21
CA SER A 19 -15.31 -6.09 15.28
C SER A 19 -14.72 -7.39 14.72
N ILE A 20 -13.96 -8.13 15.55
CA ILE A 20 -13.43 -9.46 15.16
C ILE A 20 -14.54 -10.41 14.72
N ARG A 21 -15.72 -10.32 15.32
CA ARG A 21 -16.91 -11.10 14.93
C ARG A 21 -17.40 -10.73 13.52
N ALA A 22 -17.52 -9.43 13.22
CA ALA A 22 -17.94 -8.97 11.89
C ALA A 22 -16.93 -9.40 10.82
N ILE A 23 -15.63 -9.38 11.16
CA ILE A 23 -14.57 -9.85 10.27
C ILE A 23 -14.66 -11.35 10.04
N ALA A 24 -14.87 -12.14 11.08
CA ALA A 24 -15.04 -13.59 10.95
C ALA A 24 -16.22 -13.94 10.03
N GLN A 25 -17.35 -13.25 10.18
CA GLN A 25 -18.51 -13.41 9.30
C GLN A 25 -18.18 -13.07 7.84
N GLU A 26 -17.47 -11.96 7.59
CA GLU A 26 -17.09 -11.54 6.23
C GLU A 26 -16.12 -12.54 5.57
N LEU A 27 -15.25 -13.16 6.36
CA LEU A 27 -14.31 -14.19 5.91
C LEU A 27 -14.95 -15.58 5.80
N GLY A 28 -16.24 -15.74 6.16
CA GLY A 28 -16.92 -17.04 6.19
C GLY A 28 -16.32 -17.99 7.23
N SER A 29 -15.76 -17.46 8.31
CA SER A 29 -15.05 -18.19 9.35
C SER A 29 -15.70 -17.97 10.73
N THR A 30 -15.31 -18.77 11.72
CA THR A 30 -15.77 -18.58 13.09
C THR A 30 -14.90 -17.58 13.82
N THR A 31 -15.46 -16.88 14.82
CA THR A 31 -14.69 -15.99 15.69
C THR A 31 -13.50 -16.74 16.31
N GLY A 32 -13.69 -18.01 16.72
CA GLY A 32 -12.64 -18.84 17.30
C GLY A 32 -11.44 -19.05 16.37
N VAL A 33 -11.68 -19.29 15.08
CA VAL A 33 -10.63 -19.40 14.06
C VAL A 33 -9.91 -18.06 13.88
N VAL A 34 -10.64 -16.95 13.77
CA VAL A 34 -10.00 -15.62 13.61
C VAL A 34 -9.16 -15.26 14.84
N THR A 35 -9.65 -15.54 16.06
CA THR A 35 -8.89 -15.31 17.30
C THR A 35 -7.71 -16.25 17.48
N HIS A 36 -7.72 -17.41 16.81
CA HIS A 36 -6.57 -18.30 16.78
C HIS A 36 -5.41 -17.71 15.95
N TYR A 37 -5.73 -17.01 14.86
CA TYR A 37 -4.73 -16.37 13.99
C TYR A 37 -4.36 -14.95 14.42
N PHE A 38 -5.29 -14.19 15.00
CA PHE A 38 -5.10 -12.79 15.35
C PHE A 38 -5.49 -12.54 16.80
N ARG A 39 -4.53 -12.07 17.60
CA ARG A 39 -4.72 -11.79 19.02
C ARG A 39 -5.54 -10.52 19.26
N ASN A 40 -5.52 -9.59 18.31
CA ASN A 40 -6.24 -8.34 18.38
C ASN A 40 -6.50 -7.77 16.98
N LYS A 41 -7.28 -6.68 16.94
CA LYS A 41 -7.63 -5.97 15.71
C LYS A 41 -6.42 -5.39 14.98
N ASP A 42 -5.37 -5.01 15.69
CA ASP A 42 -4.16 -4.45 15.09
C ASP A 42 -3.41 -5.50 14.26
N GLU A 43 -3.26 -6.73 14.77
CA GLU A 43 -2.64 -7.83 14.01
C GLU A 43 -3.41 -8.15 12.74
N LEU A 44 -4.74 -8.18 12.82
CA LEU A 44 -5.59 -8.39 11.64
C LEU A 44 -5.45 -7.24 10.65
N THR A 45 -5.44 -6.01 11.13
CA THR A 45 -5.30 -4.80 10.30
C THR A 45 -3.94 -4.77 9.60
N LEU A 46 -2.88 -5.21 10.28
CA LEU A 46 -1.55 -5.39 9.68
C LEU A 46 -1.53 -6.48 8.62
N PHE A 47 -2.20 -7.61 8.85
CA PHE A 47 -2.31 -8.68 7.85
C PHE A 47 -3.04 -8.20 6.58
N VAL A 48 -4.11 -7.41 6.74
CA VAL A 48 -4.80 -6.81 5.59
C VAL A 48 -3.88 -5.84 4.84
N LEU A 49 -3.15 -4.98 5.56
CA LEU A 49 -2.18 -4.05 4.96
C LEU A 49 -1.10 -4.80 4.19
N GLU A 50 -0.56 -5.87 4.77
CA GLU A 50 0.45 -6.72 4.13
C GLU A 50 -0.06 -7.26 2.80
N ARG A 51 -1.29 -7.78 2.75
CA ARG A 51 -1.87 -8.25 1.49
C ARG A 51 -2.03 -7.15 0.44
N VAL A 52 -2.39 -5.93 0.87
CA VAL A 52 -2.50 -4.78 -0.04
C VAL A 52 -1.15 -4.51 -0.72
N PHE A 53 -0.05 -4.48 0.06
CA PHE A 53 1.29 -4.29 -0.50
C PHE A 53 1.76 -5.49 -1.35
N GLU A 54 1.47 -6.73 -0.94
CA GLU A 54 1.78 -7.92 -1.74
C GLU A 54 1.12 -7.87 -3.12
N ASN A 55 -0.18 -7.55 -3.17
CA ASN A 55 -0.88 -7.41 -4.44
C ASN A 55 -0.28 -6.29 -5.29
N LEU A 56 0.03 -5.14 -4.69
CA LEU A 56 0.70 -4.02 -5.35
C LEU A 56 2.03 -4.44 -5.99
N PHE A 57 2.86 -5.18 -5.26
CA PHE A 57 4.15 -5.66 -5.77
C PHE A 57 3.98 -6.70 -6.87
N ASN A 58 3.04 -7.63 -6.73
CA ASN A 58 2.76 -8.63 -7.76
C ASN A 58 2.25 -7.99 -9.06
N ASP A 59 1.34 -7.02 -8.96
CA ASP A 59 0.80 -6.30 -10.11
C ASP A 59 1.90 -5.48 -10.80
N MET A 60 2.73 -4.81 -10.01
CA MET A 60 3.90 -4.08 -10.50
C MET A 60 4.87 -5.01 -11.24
N GLU A 61 5.22 -6.16 -10.65
CA GLU A 61 6.11 -7.14 -11.28
C GLU A 61 5.54 -7.68 -12.60
N ALA A 62 4.23 -7.95 -12.65
CA ALA A 62 3.55 -8.39 -13.86
C ALA A 62 3.58 -7.31 -14.96
N CYS A 63 3.30 -6.05 -14.62
CA CYS A 63 3.26 -4.93 -15.57
C CYS A 63 4.64 -4.59 -16.17
N ILE A 64 5.71 -4.75 -15.39
CA ILE A 64 7.07 -4.40 -15.81
C ILE A 64 7.81 -5.54 -16.53
N LYS A 65 7.22 -6.74 -16.60
CA LYS A 65 7.84 -7.92 -17.20
C LYS A 65 8.15 -7.68 -18.68
N GLY A 66 9.42 -7.88 -19.05
CA GLY A 66 9.91 -7.66 -20.43
C GLY A 66 10.08 -6.19 -20.83
N LYS A 67 9.72 -5.23 -19.96
CA LYS A 67 9.86 -3.79 -20.20
C LYS A 67 11.25 -3.30 -19.75
N LYS A 68 11.75 -2.24 -20.38
CA LYS A 68 13.07 -1.63 -20.06
C LYS A 68 13.00 -0.11 -20.15
N GLY A 69 13.97 0.57 -19.57
CA GLY A 69 14.11 2.02 -19.75
C GLY A 69 12.91 2.79 -19.18
N LEU A 70 12.55 3.89 -19.84
CA LEU A 70 11.43 4.74 -19.44
C LEU A 70 10.08 4.01 -19.48
N GLU A 71 9.89 3.07 -20.40
CA GLU A 71 8.65 2.27 -20.48
C GLU A 71 8.45 1.44 -19.22
N ARG A 72 9.54 0.89 -18.66
CA ARG A 72 9.49 0.13 -17.40
C ARG A 72 9.07 1.01 -16.22
N LEU A 73 9.65 2.21 -16.13
CA LEU A 73 9.29 3.19 -15.10
C LEU A 73 7.83 3.62 -15.22
N ASP A 74 7.38 3.92 -16.43
CA ASP A 74 6.00 4.32 -16.69
C ASP A 74 5.01 3.24 -16.23
N GLN A 75 5.22 1.98 -16.63
CA GLN A 75 4.39 0.87 -16.18
C GLN A 75 4.43 0.65 -14.67
N MET A 76 5.59 0.85 -14.04
CA MET A 76 5.74 0.77 -12.58
C MET A 76 4.92 1.86 -11.87
N MET A 77 4.96 3.10 -12.36
CA MET A 77 4.17 4.20 -11.80
C MET A 77 2.67 3.99 -12.00
N LEU A 78 2.25 3.53 -13.18
CA LEU A 78 0.86 3.22 -13.48
C LEU A 78 0.32 2.09 -12.59
N ALA A 79 1.14 1.07 -12.29
CA ALA A 79 0.77 -0.01 -11.37
C ALA A 79 0.73 0.45 -9.91
N ALA A 80 1.58 1.41 -9.53
CA ALA A 80 1.60 1.95 -8.17
C ALA A 80 0.35 2.79 -7.85
N LEU A 81 -0.25 3.44 -8.85
CA LEU A 81 -1.37 4.38 -8.70
C LEU A 81 -2.75 3.70 -8.86
N PRO A 82 -3.82 4.24 -8.24
CA PRO A 82 -5.18 3.67 -8.33
C PRO A 82 -5.87 4.07 -9.63
N LEU A 83 -5.24 3.80 -10.77
CA LEU A 83 -5.74 4.20 -12.09
C LEU A 83 -6.71 3.17 -12.70
N LYS A 84 -6.75 1.97 -12.13
CA LYS A 84 -7.65 0.89 -12.54
C LYS A 84 -8.64 0.55 -11.42
N PRO A 85 -9.87 0.12 -11.75
CA PRO A 85 -10.87 -0.27 -10.75
C PRO A 85 -10.37 -1.31 -9.74
N ASP A 86 -9.54 -2.25 -10.20
CA ASP A 86 -9.02 -3.35 -9.36
C ASP A 86 -8.04 -2.85 -8.29
N GLY A 87 -7.28 -1.77 -8.57
CA GLY A 87 -6.33 -1.16 -7.63
C GLY A 87 -6.98 -0.18 -6.65
N LEU A 88 -8.16 0.36 -6.98
CA LEU A 88 -8.83 1.38 -6.19
C LEU A 88 -9.16 0.90 -4.78
N GLN A 89 -9.60 -0.35 -4.65
CA GLN A 89 -9.94 -0.91 -3.35
C GLN A 89 -8.73 -1.06 -2.43
N GLY A 90 -7.59 -1.54 -2.95
CA GLY A 90 -6.35 -1.64 -2.16
C GLY A 90 -5.90 -0.28 -1.64
N TRP A 91 -5.98 0.75 -2.50
CA TRP A 91 -5.70 2.14 -2.13
C TRP A 91 -6.64 2.68 -1.06
N GLN A 92 -7.94 2.44 -1.18
CA GLN A 92 -8.91 2.86 -0.16
C GLN A 92 -8.63 2.21 1.20
N ILE A 93 -8.29 0.92 1.21
CA ILE A 93 -7.89 0.22 2.44
C ILE A 93 -6.61 0.83 3.02
N TRP A 94 -5.61 1.12 2.18
CA TRP A 94 -4.36 1.72 2.63
C TRP A 94 -4.57 3.12 3.23
N ILE A 95 -5.39 3.97 2.61
CA ILE A 95 -5.74 5.29 3.14
C ILE A 95 -6.51 5.16 4.48
N ALA A 96 -7.46 4.23 4.57
CA ALA A 96 -8.16 3.96 5.83
C ALA A 96 -7.18 3.49 6.93
N PHE A 97 -6.21 2.64 6.57
CA PHE A 97 -5.14 2.22 7.48
C PHE A 97 -4.31 3.42 7.97
N LEU A 98 -3.93 4.35 7.08
CA LEU A 98 -3.14 5.53 7.46
C LEU A 98 -3.87 6.35 8.53
N GLY A 99 -5.17 6.59 8.36
CA GLY A 99 -5.99 7.26 9.38
C GLY A 99 -6.04 6.49 10.69
N TYR A 100 -6.21 5.16 10.63
CA TYR A 100 -6.21 4.30 11.81
C TYR A 100 -4.84 4.23 12.51
N ALA A 101 -3.74 4.38 11.78
CA ALA A 101 -2.39 4.34 12.36
C ALA A 101 -2.02 5.60 13.15
N ILE A 102 -2.76 6.71 13.00
CA ILE A 102 -2.51 7.96 13.74
C ILE A 102 -2.58 7.68 15.24
N GLY A 103 -1.54 8.07 15.97
CA GLY A 103 -1.40 7.82 17.41
C GLY A 103 -1.00 6.38 17.78
N ARG A 104 -0.91 5.44 16.84
CA ARG A 104 -0.57 4.03 17.07
C ARG A 104 0.82 3.71 16.54
N LYS A 105 1.86 3.96 17.35
CA LYS A 105 3.29 3.84 16.96
C LYS A 105 3.65 2.52 16.28
N LYS A 106 3.12 1.39 16.77
CA LYS A 106 3.37 0.05 16.17
C LYS A 106 2.87 -0.01 14.73
N LEU A 107 1.64 0.42 14.48
CA LEU A 107 1.03 0.39 13.14
C LEU A 107 1.73 1.37 12.19
N ALA A 108 2.06 2.56 12.67
CA ALA A 108 2.82 3.55 11.90
C ALA A 108 4.19 3.01 11.48
N GLY A 109 4.91 2.34 12.39
CA GLY A 109 6.20 1.72 12.10
C GLY A 109 6.11 0.57 11.08
N GLU A 110 5.09 -0.27 11.19
CA GLU A 110 4.86 -1.36 10.23
C GLU A 110 4.47 -0.87 8.84
N HIS A 111 3.71 0.22 8.76
CA HIS A 111 3.45 0.92 7.51
C HIS A 111 4.74 1.51 6.92
N GLN A 112 5.55 2.19 7.73
CA GLN A 112 6.79 2.80 7.29
C GLN A 112 7.73 1.77 6.65
N LYS A 113 7.86 0.57 7.23
CA LYS A 113 8.67 -0.51 6.66
C LYS A 113 8.20 -0.90 5.25
N ARG A 114 6.89 -1.13 5.07
CA ARG A 114 6.31 -1.56 3.79
C ARG A 114 6.37 -0.46 2.73
N TYR A 115 6.03 0.76 3.12
CA TYR A 115 6.16 1.93 2.25
C TYR A 115 7.61 2.18 1.83
N HIS A 116 8.57 1.97 2.73
CA HIS A 116 9.99 2.11 2.42
C HIS A 116 10.45 1.12 1.34
N SER A 117 9.97 -0.12 1.35
CA SER A 117 10.26 -1.10 0.29
C SER A 117 9.76 -0.64 -1.08
N LEU A 118 8.53 -0.13 -1.16
CA LEU A 118 7.97 0.44 -2.39
C LEU A 118 8.81 1.63 -2.89
N HIS A 119 9.10 2.56 -1.99
CA HIS A 119 9.92 3.74 -2.31
C HIS A 119 11.33 3.35 -2.81
N GLN A 120 11.97 2.36 -2.16
CA GLN A 120 13.29 1.88 -2.58
C GLN A 120 13.29 1.30 -3.99
N ILE A 121 12.26 0.55 -4.38
CA ILE A 121 12.15 -0.04 -5.72
C ILE A 121 12.12 1.06 -6.79
N ILE A 122 11.27 2.07 -6.60
CA ILE A 122 11.15 3.20 -7.53
C ILE A 122 12.45 4.01 -7.59
N CYS A 123 13.06 4.31 -6.44
CA CYS A 123 14.33 5.03 -6.40
C CYS A 123 15.45 4.29 -7.12
N ARG A 124 15.54 2.96 -6.98
CA ARG A 124 16.56 2.16 -7.68
C ARG A 124 16.40 2.25 -9.19
N GLU A 125 15.18 2.12 -9.69
CA GLU A 125 14.92 2.25 -11.13
C GLU A 125 15.27 3.65 -11.65
N LEU A 126 14.92 4.71 -10.91
CA LEU A 126 15.27 6.09 -11.27
C LEU A 126 16.79 6.30 -11.35
N VAL A 127 17.53 5.78 -10.38
CA VAL A 127 19.01 5.85 -10.37
C VAL A 127 19.60 5.09 -11.56
N ASP A 128 19.06 3.91 -11.88
CA ASP A 128 19.54 3.12 -13.02
C ASP A 128 19.25 3.80 -14.36
N LEU A 129 18.12 4.51 -14.48
CA LEU A 129 17.80 5.31 -15.66
C LEU A 129 18.68 6.56 -15.80
N GLN A 130 19.04 7.21 -14.68
CA GLN A 130 20.01 8.31 -14.69
C GLN A 130 21.39 7.85 -15.15
N LYS A 131 21.88 6.70 -14.65
CA LYS A 131 23.17 6.12 -15.08
C LYS A 131 23.23 5.78 -16.57
N ARG A 132 22.07 5.48 -17.17
CA ARG A 132 21.93 5.19 -18.61
C ARG A 132 21.68 6.44 -19.44
N GLU A 133 21.71 7.63 -18.83
CA GLU A 133 21.44 8.93 -19.44
C GLU A 133 20.04 9.05 -20.07
N LEU A 134 19.11 8.17 -19.66
CA LEU A 134 17.71 8.16 -20.12
C LEU A 134 16.82 9.11 -19.32
N LEU A 135 17.28 9.54 -18.14
CA LEU A 135 16.69 10.60 -17.34
C LEU A 135 17.76 11.64 -17.02
N LYS A 136 17.49 12.92 -17.35
CA LYS A 136 18.32 14.02 -16.87
C LYS A 136 18.16 14.13 -15.36
N CYS A 137 19.29 14.21 -14.64
CA CYS A 137 19.30 14.61 -13.25
C CYS A 137 19.14 16.12 -13.19
N ASP A 138 17.91 16.61 -13.34
CA ASP A 138 17.66 18.01 -13.06
C ASP A 138 17.66 18.16 -11.54
N ARG A 139 18.82 18.50 -10.97
CA ARG A 139 18.87 19.05 -9.60
C ARG A 139 18.27 20.44 -9.65
N ALA A 140 16.96 20.53 -9.90
CA ALA A 140 16.23 21.71 -9.51
C ALA A 140 16.19 21.69 -7.98
N THR A 141 17.09 22.44 -7.35
CA THR A 141 17.00 22.83 -5.94
C THR A 141 15.54 23.24 -5.69
N PRO A 142 14.81 22.64 -4.74
CA PRO A 142 13.47 23.12 -4.45
C PRO A 142 13.58 24.54 -3.90
N HIS A 143 13.27 25.55 -4.71
CA HIS A 143 13.07 26.93 -4.28
C HIS A 143 11.70 27.13 -3.59
N PHE A 144 11.22 26.10 -2.89
CA PHE A 144 10.02 26.12 -2.05
C PHE A 144 10.52 25.62 -0.69
N VAL A 145 10.82 26.44 0.31
CA VAL A 145 9.93 27.39 1.00
C VAL A 145 10.75 28.60 1.48
N ARG A 146 10.55 29.77 0.88
CA ARG A 146 10.53 31.02 1.65
C ARG A 146 9.08 31.49 1.63
N SER A 147 8.36 31.22 2.71
CA SER A 147 7.10 31.93 2.96
C SER A 147 7.42 33.33 3.50
N PRO A 148 6.66 34.35 3.09
CA PRO A 148 6.77 35.71 3.59
C PRO A 148 6.02 35.91 4.90
N SER A 149 6.34 37.03 5.56
CA SER A 149 5.84 37.61 6.83
C SER A 149 6.23 36.89 8.12
#